data_AF-A0A109K3K9-F1
#
_entry.id   AF-A0A109K3K9-F1
#
_cell.length_a   1.000
_cell.length_b   1.000
_cell.length_c   1.000
_cell.angle_alpha   90.00
_cell.angle_beta   90.00
_cell.angle_gamma   90.00
#
_symmetry.space_group_name_H-M   'P 1'
#
loop_
_entity.id
_entity.type
_entity.pdbx_description
1 polymer ?
#
loop_
_entity_poly.entity_id
_entity_poly.type
_entity_poly.pdbx_seq_one_letter_code
_entity_poly.pdbx_strand_id
1 'polypeptide(L)'
;MPKPRNSSLETPTARLKLPIQKRPHWQRLGPGLSLGYRRNDGTGTWSIRASDGHGGEWLKKFGTADDYEKADGKIILDYSQAITAARKLVRGGGDDDAAEEQGNKPLTLDVALTRYEDDLKARGANGYNGRWPRKHLTAALLSKPVPLLDAQELRKWRDGLLAKMVPASVNRHCKNIIAALNLAASQDQRIKNKHAWQTGLQMLPDASEPNNVILADDLVSKFVATAYDRDENLGLFVDTLAVTGTRPSQAARLTIRDLIAHKTEPKLMMVKSGKGGGRNRIRKKVERYSVPVTPALAAKLSRAAVGRSPNAPLLVQSDGQPWGRDGGKDASSDYRDDIREVVKAIGLDPLEVTVYALRHSSIVRQLLKNVPVRVVAATHNTSVAEIERTYSKYITEHSDAVSRRALLHHDAAPPSDNVIAIGAQ
;
A
#
# COMPACT_ATOMS: atom_id res chain seq x y z
N MET A 1 -44.57 9.71 7.24
CA MET A 1 -43.68 8.53 7.31
C MET A 1 -44.50 7.35 7.81
N PRO A 2 -44.46 6.15 7.19
CA PRO A 2 -45.23 5.03 7.71
C PRO A 2 -44.60 4.59 9.04
N LYS A 3 -45.41 4.64 10.09
CA LYS A 3 -45.14 4.10 11.43
C LYS A 3 -44.65 2.65 11.28
N PRO A 4 -43.56 2.21 11.93
CA PRO A 4 -43.21 0.80 11.90
C PRO A 4 -44.42 -0.01 12.41
N ARG A 5 -44.76 -1.10 11.70
CA ARG A 5 -45.85 -2.03 12.07
C ARG A 5 -45.72 -2.37 13.55
N ASN A 6 -46.77 -2.10 14.35
CA ASN A 6 -46.89 -2.47 15.77
C ASN A 6 -46.21 -3.82 16.00
N SER A 7 -45.03 -3.82 16.64
CA SER A 7 -44.43 -5.08 17.00
C SER A 7 -45.29 -5.70 18.09
N SER A 8 -45.51 -7.01 18.06
CA SER A 8 -46.22 -7.74 19.12
C SER A 8 -45.51 -7.66 20.49
N LEU A 9 -44.38 -6.95 20.55
CA LEU A 9 -43.56 -6.74 21.73
C LEU A 9 -43.78 -5.38 22.41
N GLU A 10 -44.51 -4.46 21.78
CA GLU A 10 -44.63 -3.05 22.23
C GLU A 10 -45.35 -2.89 23.57
N THR A 11 -46.40 -3.69 23.82
CA THR A 11 -47.21 -3.57 25.04
C THR A 11 -47.17 -4.85 25.87
N PRO A 12 -47.29 -4.76 27.21
CA PRO A 12 -47.41 -5.93 28.08
C PRO A 12 -48.53 -6.88 27.64
N THR A 13 -49.71 -6.33 27.33
CA THR A 13 -50.88 -7.12 26.89
C THR A 13 -50.63 -7.85 25.56
N ALA A 14 -49.86 -7.27 24.63
CA ALA A 14 -49.51 -7.94 23.38
C ALA A 14 -48.49 -9.06 23.61
N ARG A 15 -47.50 -8.83 24.49
CA ARG A 15 -46.48 -9.81 24.85
C ARG A 15 -47.05 -11.02 25.58
N LEU A 16 -48.01 -10.82 26.48
CA LEU A 16 -48.66 -11.88 27.24
C LEU A 16 -49.52 -12.83 26.38
N LYS A 17 -49.99 -12.37 25.21
CA LYS A 17 -50.72 -13.20 24.23
C LYS A 17 -49.81 -14.10 23.40
N LEU A 18 -48.49 -13.91 23.47
CA LEU A 18 -47.55 -14.75 22.75
C LEU A 18 -47.43 -16.13 23.42
N PRO A 19 -47.21 -17.21 22.65
CA PRO A 19 -47.04 -18.53 23.21
C PRO A 19 -45.79 -18.59 24.10
N ILE A 20 -45.92 -19.27 25.25
CA ILE A 20 -44.79 -19.59 26.13
C ILE A 20 -43.91 -20.61 25.39
N GLN A 21 -42.67 -20.23 25.11
CA GLN A 21 -41.71 -21.10 24.43
C GLN A 21 -40.27 -20.75 24.80
N LYS A 22 -39.36 -21.74 24.67
CA LYS A 22 -37.95 -21.54 24.99
C LYS A 22 -37.26 -20.54 24.05
N ARG A 23 -37.72 -20.43 22.80
CA ARG A 23 -37.14 -19.56 21.78
C ARG A 23 -37.71 -18.13 21.88
N PRO A 24 -36.87 -17.08 21.98
CA PRO A 24 -37.37 -15.71 22.01
C PRO A 24 -38.10 -15.32 20.72
N HIS A 25 -39.10 -14.47 20.86
CA HIS A 25 -39.76 -13.74 19.78
C HIS A 25 -38.85 -12.59 19.37
N TRP A 26 -38.43 -12.58 18.11
CA TRP A 26 -37.39 -11.67 17.61
C TRP A 26 -37.98 -10.51 16.82
N GLN A 27 -37.59 -9.29 17.20
CA GLN A 27 -37.84 -8.08 16.45
C GLN A 27 -36.53 -7.53 15.89
N ARG A 28 -36.45 -7.37 14.57
CA ARG A 28 -35.26 -6.82 13.91
C ARG A 28 -35.10 -5.33 14.25
N LEU A 29 -33.93 -4.95 14.75
CA LEU A 29 -33.56 -3.56 15.04
C LEU A 29 -32.70 -2.94 13.92
N GLY A 30 -32.01 -3.78 13.12
CA GLY A 30 -31.13 -3.38 12.02
C GLY A 30 -30.50 -4.60 11.34
N PRO A 31 -29.61 -4.42 10.33
CA PRO A 31 -28.83 -5.52 9.76
C PRO A 31 -28.00 -6.23 10.84
N GLY A 32 -28.17 -7.54 10.98
CA GLY A 32 -27.45 -8.33 11.99
C GLY A 32 -27.83 -8.06 13.44
N LEU A 33 -28.86 -7.25 13.74
CA LEU A 33 -29.23 -6.89 15.11
C LEU A 33 -30.72 -7.13 15.36
N SER A 34 -31.05 -7.91 16.39
CA SER A 34 -32.44 -8.10 16.82
C SER A 34 -32.59 -8.01 18.34
N LEU A 35 -33.73 -7.46 18.76
CA LEU A 35 -34.25 -7.54 20.12
C LEU A 35 -35.05 -8.83 20.26
N GLY A 36 -34.84 -9.56 21.34
CA GLY A 36 -35.53 -10.81 21.65
C GLY A 36 -36.33 -10.69 22.93
N TYR A 37 -37.61 -11.04 22.86
CA TYR A 37 -38.48 -11.21 24.03
C TYR A 37 -38.79 -12.69 24.22
N ARG A 38 -38.45 -13.26 25.38
CA ARG A 38 -38.85 -14.62 25.73
C ARG A 38 -40.02 -14.58 26.72
N ARG A 39 -41.17 -15.12 26.30
CA ARG A 39 -42.33 -15.35 27.17
C ARG A 39 -42.04 -16.54 28.09
N ASN A 40 -42.18 -16.33 29.39
CA ASN A 40 -42.10 -17.38 30.42
C ASN A 40 -43.48 -17.58 31.06
N ASP A 41 -43.61 -18.47 32.03
CA ASP A 41 -44.87 -18.59 32.80
C ASP A 41 -45.14 -17.31 33.61
N GLY A 42 -44.11 -16.82 34.31
CA GLY A 42 -44.06 -15.49 34.90
C GLY A 42 -43.49 -14.41 33.97
N THR A 43 -42.76 -13.45 34.54
CA THR A 43 -42.21 -12.30 33.81
C THR A 43 -41.32 -12.70 32.63
N GLY A 44 -41.55 -12.09 31.46
CA GLY A 44 -40.72 -12.30 30.28
C GLY A 44 -39.32 -11.70 30.42
N THR A 45 -38.42 -12.04 29.50
CA THR A 45 -37.02 -11.56 29.53
C THR A 45 -36.59 -10.95 28.22
N TRP A 46 -35.81 -9.87 28.30
CA TRP A 46 -35.18 -9.20 27.16
C TRP A 46 -33.78 -9.73 26.90
N SER A 47 -33.49 -9.92 25.61
CA SER A 47 -32.20 -10.32 25.11
C SER A 47 -31.88 -9.58 23.81
N ILE A 48 -30.59 -9.41 23.53
CA ILE A 48 -30.12 -8.94 22.24
C ILE A 48 -29.41 -10.09 21.56
N ARG A 49 -29.67 -10.26 20.26
CA ARG A 49 -28.78 -10.99 19.39
C ARG A 49 -28.11 -10.04 18.40
N ALA A 50 -26.79 -10.12 18.33
CA ALA A 50 -26.01 -9.61 17.21
C ALA A 50 -25.49 -10.82 16.42
N SER A 51 -25.87 -10.89 15.15
CA SER A 51 -25.36 -11.90 14.24
C SER A 51 -24.05 -11.43 13.63
N ASP A 52 -23.10 -12.35 13.53
CA ASP A 52 -21.84 -12.18 12.80
C ASP A 52 -21.98 -12.35 11.27
N GLY A 53 -23.21 -12.56 10.79
CA GLY A 53 -23.50 -12.78 9.37
C GLY A 53 -23.23 -14.20 8.87
N HIS A 54 -22.77 -15.14 9.71
CA HIS A 54 -22.36 -16.49 9.31
C HIS A 54 -22.91 -17.61 10.21
N GLY A 55 -24.03 -17.35 10.88
CA GLY A 55 -24.76 -18.37 11.66
C GLY A 55 -24.37 -18.45 13.14
N GLY A 56 -23.36 -17.69 13.57
CA GLY A 56 -23.08 -17.42 14.98
C GLY A 56 -23.98 -16.29 15.49
N GLU A 57 -24.58 -16.48 16.66
CA GLU A 57 -25.37 -15.45 17.34
C GLU A 57 -24.71 -15.09 18.67
N TRP A 58 -24.25 -13.85 18.82
CA TRP A 58 -23.93 -13.30 20.14
C TRP A 58 -25.25 -12.95 20.83
N LEU A 59 -25.68 -13.81 21.76
CA LEU A 59 -26.90 -13.66 22.55
C LEU A 59 -26.55 -13.18 23.96
N LYS A 60 -27.12 -12.04 24.37
CA LYS A 60 -27.00 -11.56 25.76
C LYS A 60 -28.38 -11.22 26.31
N LYS A 61 -28.79 -11.89 27.40
CA LYS A 61 -29.91 -11.46 28.25
C LYS A 61 -29.48 -10.23 29.04
N PHE A 62 -30.36 -9.22 29.12
CA PHE A 62 -29.99 -7.97 29.77
C PHE A 62 -31.09 -7.33 30.62
N GLY A 63 -32.28 -7.92 30.71
CA GLY A 63 -33.34 -7.43 31.58
C GLY A 63 -34.56 -8.36 31.63
N THR A 64 -35.48 -8.05 32.54
CA THR A 64 -36.85 -8.59 32.59
C THR A 64 -37.81 -7.59 31.94
N ALA A 65 -38.94 -8.08 31.44
CA ALA A 65 -39.97 -7.24 30.83
C ALA A 65 -40.95 -6.72 31.88
N ASP A 66 -41.54 -5.56 31.62
CA ASP A 66 -42.59 -4.93 32.45
C ASP A 66 -43.98 -5.61 32.29
N ASP A 67 -44.00 -6.95 32.23
CA ASP A 67 -45.23 -7.70 31.93
C ASP A 67 -46.25 -7.66 33.08
N TYR A 68 -45.76 -7.67 34.33
CA TYR A 68 -46.57 -7.67 35.56
C TYR A 68 -46.17 -6.59 36.56
N GLU A 69 -44.98 -6.03 36.41
CA GLU A 69 -44.41 -5.00 37.28
C GLU A 69 -44.04 -3.78 36.44
N LYS A 70 -44.16 -2.59 37.02
CA LYS A 70 -43.83 -1.34 36.34
C LYS A 70 -42.33 -1.29 36.02
N ALA A 71 -41.99 -0.83 34.82
CA ALA A 71 -40.60 -0.68 34.42
C ALA A 71 -39.83 0.26 35.37
N ASP A 72 -38.66 -0.19 35.83
CA ASP A 72 -37.76 0.53 36.74
C ASP A 72 -36.58 1.20 35.99
N GLY A 73 -36.45 0.92 34.68
CA GLY A 73 -35.40 1.45 33.82
C GLY A 73 -34.00 0.86 34.06
N LYS A 74 -33.86 -0.12 34.97
CA LYS A 74 -32.59 -0.77 35.36
C LYS A 74 -32.62 -2.27 35.08
N ILE A 75 -33.55 -2.98 35.71
CA ILE A 75 -33.68 -4.45 35.62
C ILE A 75 -34.97 -4.81 34.87
N ILE A 76 -36.07 -4.11 35.18
CA ILE A 76 -37.39 -4.26 34.55
C ILE A 76 -37.54 -3.18 33.50
N LEU A 77 -37.63 -3.60 32.24
CA LEU A 77 -37.62 -2.70 31.09
C LEU A 77 -38.92 -2.82 30.29
N ASP A 78 -39.49 -1.68 29.94
CA ASP A 78 -40.48 -1.61 28.87
C ASP A 78 -39.85 -1.83 27.49
N TYR A 79 -40.67 -1.96 26.45
CA TYR A 79 -40.19 -2.21 25.09
C TYR A 79 -39.24 -1.13 24.57
N SER A 80 -39.54 0.15 24.84
CA SER A 80 -38.73 1.28 24.38
C SER A 80 -37.39 1.35 25.12
N GLN A 81 -37.44 1.13 26.43
CA GLN A 81 -36.27 1.02 27.31
C GLN A 81 -35.41 -0.18 26.91
N ALA A 82 -36.02 -1.31 26.55
CA ALA A 82 -35.32 -2.51 26.09
C ALA A 82 -34.63 -2.28 24.74
N ILE A 83 -35.24 -1.55 23.79
CA ILE A 83 -34.56 -1.13 22.54
C ILE A 83 -33.36 -0.24 22.86
N THR A 84 -33.54 0.70 23.78
CA THR A 84 -32.51 1.67 24.16
C THR A 84 -31.34 0.96 24.85
N ALA A 85 -31.62 0.09 25.82
CA ALA A 85 -30.64 -0.74 26.52
C ALA A 85 -29.94 -1.72 25.56
N ALA A 86 -30.68 -2.38 24.66
CA ALA A 86 -30.13 -3.23 23.60
C ALA A 86 -29.11 -2.47 22.74
N ARG A 87 -29.47 -1.28 22.26
CA ARG A 87 -28.57 -0.42 21.49
C ARG A 87 -27.39 0.06 22.32
N LYS A 88 -27.60 0.39 23.60
CA LYS A 88 -26.54 0.80 24.54
C LYS A 88 -25.54 -0.34 24.77
N LEU A 89 -26.00 -1.58 24.96
CA LEU A 89 -25.17 -2.77 25.14
C LEU A 89 -24.33 -3.11 23.91
N VAL A 90 -24.88 -2.91 22.71
CA VAL A 90 -24.15 -3.09 21.45
C VAL A 90 -23.20 -1.92 21.19
N ARG A 91 -23.49 -0.73 21.73
CA ARG A 91 -22.62 0.44 21.71
C ARG A 91 -21.61 0.48 22.86
N GLY A 92 -21.67 -0.46 23.81
CA GLY A 92 -20.73 -0.58 24.91
C GLY A 92 -21.07 0.12 26.24
N GLY A 93 -22.34 0.30 26.61
CA GLY A 93 -22.70 0.98 27.88
C GLY A 93 -23.50 0.13 28.86
N GLY A 94 -22.91 -0.16 30.02
CA GLY A 94 -23.60 -0.17 31.31
C GLY A 94 -23.27 1.16 32.01
N ASP A 95 -24.15 1.63 32.88
CA ASP A 95 -23.86 2.80 33.73
C ASP A 95 -22.81 2.41 34.76
N ASP A 96 -21.56 2.66 34.41
CA ASP A 96 -20.48 3.00 35.33
C ASP A 96 -19.74 4.15 34.67
N ASP A 97 -19.86 5.35 35.25
CA ASP A 97 -19.15 6.58 34.88
C ASP A 97 -17.62 6.49 35.09
N ALA A 98 -17.08 5.27 35.16
CA ALA A 98 -15.66 4.95 35.21
C ALA A 98 -15.15 4.27 33.92
N ALA A 99 -15.99 4.06 32.90
CA ALA A 99 -15.61 3.33 31.69
C ALA A 99 -15.15 4.20 30.51
N GLU A 100 -15.05 5.53 30.67
CA GLU A 100 -14.42 6.40 29.65
C GLU A 100 -12.90 6.16 29.52
N GLU A 101 -12.26 5.56 30.53
CA GLU A 101 -10.84 5.18 30.45
C GLU A 101 -10.58 3.77 29.90
N GLN A 102 -11.60 2.90 29.72
CA GLN A 102 -11.41 1.50 29.27
C GLN A 102 -12.50 0.98 28.29
N GLY A 103 -12.36 1.37 27.01
CA GLY A 103 -12.40 0.40 25.90
C GLY A 103 -13.73 -0.29 25.50
N ASN A 104 -14.92 0.19 25.86
CA ASN A 104 -16.14 -0.62 25.69
C ASN A 104 -16.99 -0.36 24.42
N LYS A 105 -16.78 0.72 23.66
CA LYS A 105 -17.44 0.93 22.35
C LYS A 105 -16.80 0.06 21.25
N PRO A 106 -17.57 -0.72 20.47
CA PRO A 106 -17.00 -1.47 19.35
C PRO A 106 -16.35 -0.54 18.33
N LEU A 107 -15.13 -0.86 17.94
CA LEU A 107 -14.37 -0.12 16.94
C LEU A 107 -15.13 -0.09 15.60
N THR A 108 -15.30 1.08 14.99
CA THR A 108 -15.85 1.20 13.63
C THR A 108 -14.74 1.13 12.58
N LEU A 109 -15.10 0.90 11.32
CA LEU A 109 -14.14 0.94 10.21
C LEU A 109 -13.41 2.29 10.13
N ASP A 110 -14.11 3.39 10.34
CA ASP A 110 -13.48 4.73 10.33
C ASP A 110 -12.43 4.87 11.44
N VAL A 111 -12.75 4.48 12.68
CA VAL A 111 -11.77 4.55 13.77
C VAL A 111 -10.60 3.59 13.53
N ALA A 112 -10.84 2.41 12.94
CA ALA A 112 -9.77 1.50 12.54
C ALA A 112 -8.81 2.14 11.52
N LEU A 113 -9.35 2.87 10.52
CA LEU A 113 -8.54 3.59 9.55
C LEU A 113 -7.77 4.77 10.16
N THR A 114 -8.34 5.46 11.15
CA THR A 114 -7.64 6.52 11.92
C THR A 114 -6.48 5.95 12.71
N ARG A 115 -6.71 4.88 13.49
CA ARG A 115 -5.65 4.20 14.25
C ARG A 115 -4.54 3.68 13.34
N TYR A 116 -4.90 3.18 12.15
CA TYR A 116 -3.92 2.75 11.16
C TYR A 116 -3.13 3.91 10.56
N GLU A 117 -3.76 5.05 10.30
CA GLU A 117 -3.06 6.27 9.89
C GLU A 117 -2.03 6.72 10.94
N ASP A 118 -2.41 6.70 12.22
CA ASP A 118 -1.53 7.12 13.32
C ASP A 118 -0.39 6.12 13.56
N ASP A 119 -0.67 4.81 13.50
CA ASP A 119 0.37 3.76 13.49
C ASP A 119 1.37 3.98 12.35
N LEU A 120 0.88 4.27 11.13
CA LEU A 120 1.73 4.57 9.98
C LEU A 120 2.64 5.77 10.25
N LYS A 121 2.13 6.85 10.84
CA LYS A 121 2.95 8.02 11.19
C LYS A 121 3.97 7.69 12.27
N ALA A 122 3.56 7.01 13.34
CA ALA A 122 4.40 6.63 14.46
C ALA A 122 5.62 5.78 14.01
N ARG A 123 5.44 4.92 13.02
CA ARG A 123 6.53 4.11 12.42
C ARG A 123 7.25 4.75 11.23
N GLY A 124 7.07 6.06 11.00
CA GLY A 124 7.73 6.82 9.93
C GLY A 124 7.29 6.42 8.51
N ALA A 125 6.09 5.86 8.37
CA ALA A 125 5.45 5.54 7.10
C ALA A 125 4.47 6.66 6.66
N ASN A 126 3.88 6.49 5.48
CA ASN A 126 2.98 7.51 4.92
C ASN A 126 1.54 7.29 5.43
N GLY A 127 1.06 8.19 6.30
CA GLY A 127 -0.31 8.16 6.83
C GLY A 127 -1.41 8.26 5.76
N TYR A 128 -1.08 8.72 4.54
CA TYR A 128 -1.99 8.70 3.38
C TYR A 128 -2.66 7.34 3.18
N ASN A 129 -1.95 6.23 3.45
CA ASN A 129 -2.53 4.89 3.28
C ASN A 129 -3.68 4.59 4.25
N GLY A 130 -3.73 5.23 5.42
CA GLY A 130 -4.89 5.15 6.33
C GLY A 130 -5.99 6.15 5.96
N ARG A 131 -5.64 7.33 5.42
CA ARG A 131 -6.61 8.35 5.00
C ARG A 131 -7.35 8.00 3.72
N TRP A 132 -6.61 7.62 2.69
CA TRP A 132 -7.06 7.52 1.30
C TRP A 132 -8.26 6.59 1.05
N PRO A 133 -8.39 5.42 1.71
CA PRO A 133 -9.53 4.54 1.50
C PRO A 133 -10.90 5.22 1.68
N ARG A 134 -10.98 6.24 2.53
CA ARG A 134 -12.20 7.01 2.80
C ARG A 134 -12.81 7.67 1.56
N LYS A 135 -12.00 8.01 0.56
CA LYS A 135 -12.47 8.63 -0.69
C LYS A 135 -13.52 7.77 -1.42
N HIS A 136 -13.49 6.47 -1.20
CA HIS A 136 -14.33 5.50 -1.91
C HIS A 136 -15.22 4.66 -0.99
N LEU A 137 -15.12 4.84 0.33
CA LEU A 137 -16.00 4.18 1.30
C LEU A 137 -17.27 5.01 1.51
N THR A 138 -18.40 4.33 1.67
CA THR A 138 -19.68 4.99 2.00
C THR A 138 -19.72 5.36 3.48
N ALA A 139 -20.52 6.37 3.84
CA ALA A 139 -20.76 6.72 5.25
C ALA A 139 -21.27 5.52 6.07
N ALA A 140 -22.11 4.68 5.46
CA ALA A 140 -22.62 3.46 6.08
C ALA A 140 -21.48 2.49 6.43
N LEU A 141 -20.58 2.18 5.50
CA LEU A 141 -19.43 1.30 5.77
C LEU A 141 -18.46 1.90 6.80
N LEU A 142 -18.18 3.21 6.73
CA LEU A 142 -17.31 3.90 7.68
C LEU A 142 -17.84 3.82 9.12
N SER A 143 -19.14 4.00 9.29
CA SER A 143 -19.82 3.93 10.58
C SER A 143 -20.00 2.51 11.13
N LYS A 144 -19.83 1.47 10.30
CA LYS A 144 -20.14 0.09 10.69
C LYS A 144 -19.12 -0.43 11.72
N PRO A 145 -19.56 -1.03 12.84
CA PRO A 145 -18.69 -1.74 13.76
C PRO A 145 -17.92 -2.85 13.04
N VAL A 146 -16.60 -2.93 13.28
CA VAL A 146 -15.73 -3.93 12.65
C VAL A 146 -16.24 -5.36 12.87
N PRO A 147 -16.70 -5.78 14.07
CA PRO A 147 -17.25 -7.12 14.27
C PRO A 147 -18.49 -7.47 13.44
N LEU A 148 -19.16 -6.46 12.85
CA LEU A 148 -20.36 -6.64 12.04
C LEU A 148 -20.07 -6.56 10.53
N LEU A 149 -18.81 -6.36 10.13
CA LEU A 149 -18.43 -6.38 8.72
C LEU A 149 -18.61 -7.81 8.15
N ASP A 150 -19.25 -7.93 7.00
CA ASP A 150 -19.50 -9.21 6.32
C ASP A 150 -18.75 -9.31 4.99
N ALA A 151 -18.48 -10.54 4.53
CA ALA A 151 -17.70 -10.75 3.31
C ALA A 151 -18.44 -10.29 2.04
N GLN A 152 -19.77 -10.39 2.02
CA GLN A 152 -20.59 -10.11 0.84
C GLN A 152 -20.67 -8.61 0.58
N GLU A 153 -20.89 -7.79 1.61
CA GLU A 153 -20.91 -6.33 1.48
C GLU A 153 -19.53 -5.78 1.09
N LEU A 154 -18.45 -6.33 1.65
CA LEU A 154 -17.09 -5.91 1.35
C LEU A 154 -16.72 -6.27 -0.10
N ARG A 155 -17.14 -7.45 -0.57
CA ARG A 155 -16.99 -7.86 -1.97
C ARG A 155 -17.79 -6.96 -2.90
N LYS A 156 -19.06 -6.70 -2.58
CA LYS A 156 -19.92 -5.80 -3.37
C LYS A 156 -19.31 -4.41 -3.47
N TRP A 157 -18.75 -3.89 -2.38
CA TRP A 157 -18.04 -2.62 -2.38
C TRP A 157 -16.78 -2.67 -3.27
N ARG A 158 -15.92 -3.68 -3.10
CA ARG A 158 -14.71 -3.87 -3.92
C ARG A 158 -15.04 -3.91 -5.41
N ASP A 159 -15.98 -4.76 -5.79
CA ASP A 159 -16.34 -5.00 -7.20
C ASP A 159 -17.00 -3.75 -7.80
N GLY A 160 -17.76 -3.01 -7.00
CA GLY A 160 -18.32 -1.71 -7.40
C GLY A 160 -17.26 -0.64 -7.73
N LEU A 161 -16.01 -0.78 -7.26
CA LEU A 161 -14.93 0.13 -7.64
C LEU A 161 -14.40 -0.13 -9.05
N LEU A 162 -14.61 -1.31 -9.63
CA LEU A 162 -14.15 -1.63 -10.99
C LEU A 162 -14.81 -0.77 -12.06
N ALA A 163 -16.01 -0.25 -11.80
CA ALA A 163 -16.66 0.72 -12.68
C ALA A 163 -16.00 2.11 -12.66
N LYS A 164 -15.05 2.36 -11.74
CA LYS A 164 -14.47 3.69 -11.49
C LYS A 164 -12.94 3.73 -11.59
N MET A 165 -12.26 2.58 -11.53
CA MET A 165 -10.80 2.53 -11.53
C MET A 165 -10.27 1.17 -11.97
N VAL A 166 -9.01 1.15 -12.40
CA VAL A 166 -8.30 -0.07 -12.79
C VAL A 166 -8.12 -1.04 -11.61
N PRO A 167 -8.05 -2.37 -11.85
CA PRO A 167 -7.90 -3.39 -10.82
C PRO A 167 -6.74 -3.13 -9.83
N ALA A 168 -5.59 -2.63 -10.31
CA ALA A 168 -4.44 -2.30 -9.46
C ALA A 168 -4.80 -1.29 -8.36
N SER A 169 -5.61 -0.28 -8.72
CA SER A 169 -6.08 0.76 -7.81
C SER A 169 -7.08 0.19 -6.81
N VAL A 170 -7.99 -0.68 -7.23
CA VAL A 170 -8.91 -1.40 -6.33
C VAL A 170 -8.12 -2.21 -5.30
N ASN A 171 -7.14 -3.00 -5.75
CA ASN A 171 -6.27 -3.77 -4.87
C ASN A 171 -5.52 -2.91 -3.87
N ARG A 172 -5.09 -1.70 -4.25
CA ARG A 172 -4.42 -0.76 -3.34
C ARG A 172 -5.35 -0.28 -2.22
N HIS A 173 -6.62 0.00 -2.52
CA HIS A 173 -7.61 0.35 -1.49
C HIS A 173 -7.86 -0.83 -0.55
N CYS A 174 -8.06 -2.02 -1.11
CA CYS A 174 -8.31 -3.23 -0.34
C CYS A 174 -7.15 -3.56 0.59
N LYS A 175 -5.89 -3.46 0.12
CA LYS A 175 -4.68 -3.67 0.96
C LYS A 175 -4.66 -2.74 2.18
N ASN A 176 -5.00 -1.47 1.99
CA ASN A 176 -5.01 -0.50 3.09
C ASN A 176 -6.11 -0.80 4.11
N ILE A 177 -7.31 -1.15 3.65
CA ILE A 177 -8.43 -1.53 4.55
C ILE A 177 -8.11 -2.83 5.29
N ILE A 178 -7.61 -3.84 4.59
CA ILE A 178 -7.16 -5.10 5.21
C ILE A 178 -6.10 -4.84 6.28
N ALA A 179 -5.13 -3.96 6.02
CA ALA A 179 -4.11 -3.61 6.99
C ALA A 179 -4.70 -2.92 8.23
N ALA A 180 -5.64 -1.99 8.05
CA ALA A 180 -6.33 -1.32 9.15
C ALA A 180 -7.17 -2.30 10.01
N LEU A 181 -7.90 -3.21 9.35
CA LEU A 181 -8.70 -4.23 10.03
C LEU A 181 -7.84 -5.28 10.74
N ASN A 182 -6.71 -5.66 10.16
CA ASN A 182 -5.75 -6.55 10.83
C ASN A 182 -5.11 -5.89 12.06
N LEU A 183 -4.77 -4.60 11.98
CA LEU A 183 -4.27 -3.85 13.13
C LEU A 183 -5.33 -3.81 14.24
N ALA A 184 -6.57 -3.45 13.90
CA ALA A 184 -7.70 -3.46 14.82
C ALA A 184 -7.88 -4.83 15.49
N ALA A 185 -7.91 -5.91 14.71
CA ALA A 185 -8.08 -7.27 15.24
C ALA A 185 -6.91 -7.74 16.12
N SER A 186 -5.69 -7.22 15.89
CA SER A 186 -4.54 -7.53 16.75
C SER A 186 -4.59 -6.83 18.11
N GLN A 187 -5.31 -5.70 18.20
CA GLN A 187 -5.43 -4.89 19.40
C GLN A 187 -6.72 -5.14 20.18
N ASP A 188 -7.74 -5.72 19.55
CA ASP A 188 -9.04 -6.01 20.15
C ASP A 188 -9.45 -7.46 19.93
N GLN A 189 -9.33 -8.27 20.98
CA GLN A 189 -9.63 -9.70 20.97
C GLN A 189 -11.10 -10.01 20.69
N ARG A 190 -12.03 -9.04 20.79
CA ARG A 190 -13.45 -9.23 20.47
C ARG A 190 -13.69 -9.34 18.96
N ILE A 191 -12.75 -8.89 18.13
CA ILE A 191 -12.86 -8.96 16.67
C ILE A 191 -12.49 -10.36 16.20
N LYS A 192 -13.50 -11.19 15.92
CA LYS A 192 -13.32 -12.59 15.46
C LYS A 192 -13.66 -12.81 13.99
N ASN A 193 -14.24 -11.84 13.29
CA ASN A 193 -14.72 -11.95 11.91
C ASN A 193 -13.63 -11.71 10.84
N LYS A 194 -12.37 -12.13 11.08
CA LYS A 194 -11.25 -11.88 10.15
C LYS A 194 -11.50 -12.42 8.74
N HIS A 195 -12.26 -13.51 8.63
CA HIS A 195 -12.70 -14.08 7.36
C HIS A 195 -13.44 -13.07 6.47
N ALA A 196 -14.19 -12.11 7.04
CA ALA A 196 -14.98 -11.14 6.30
C ALA A 196 -14.13 -10.35 5.30
N TRP A 197 -12.99 -9.79 5.72
CA TRP A 197 -12.11 -9.05 4.83
C TRP A 197 -11.09 -9.92 4.10
N GLN A 198 -10.76 -11.12 4.60
CA GLN A 198 -9.93 -12.07 3.84
C GLN A 198 -10.64 -12.52 2.55
N THR A 199 -11.94 -12.77 2.63
CA THR A 199 -12.77 -13.24 1.50
C THR A 199 -13.38 -12.07 0.73
N GLY A 200 -13.93 -11.08 1.44
CA GLY A 200 -14.63 -9.95 0.84
C GLY A 200 -13.69 -8.97 0.12
N LEU A 201 -12.46 -8.80 0.62
CA LEU A 201 -11.46 -7.91 0.04
C LEU A 201 -10.31 -8.67 -0.62
N GLN A 202 -10.52 -9.92 -1.03
CA GLN A 202 -9.52 -10.70 -1.75
C GLN A 202 -8.98 -9.90 -2.94
N MET A 203 -7.66 -9.92 -3.16
CA MET A 203 -7.05 -9.20 -4.27
C MET A 203 -7.54 -9.77 -5.60
N LEU A 204 -7.79 -8.89 -6.56
CA LEU A 204 -8.03 -9.25 -7.94
C LEU A 204 -6.72 -9.83 -8.54
N PRO A 205 -6.78 -10.99 -9.21
CA PRO A 205 -5.61 -11.57 -9.87
C PRO A 205 -5.14 -10.66 -11.00
N ASP A 206 -3.85 -10.74 -11.33
CA ASP A 206 -3.21 -10.07 -12.48
C ASP A 206 -3.50 -8.57 -12.61
N ALA A 207 -3.86 -7.94 -11.50
CA ALA A 207 -4.34 -6.57 -11.48
C ALA A 207 -3.27 -5.51 -11.77
N SER A 208 -2.00 -5.90 -11.94
CA SER A 208 -0.87 -4.98 -12.07
C SER A 208 0.00 -5.39 -13.25
N GLU A 209 -0.03 -4.58 -14.31
CA GLU A 209 0.88 -4.70 -15.43
C GLU A 209 2.03 -3.68 -15.29
N PRO A 210 3.30 -4.10 -15.35
CA PRO A 210 4.43 -3.16 -15.35
C PRO A 210 4.49 -2.41 -16.68
N ASN A 211 4.09 -1.14 -16.69
CA ASN A 211 4.31 -0.24 -17.82
C ASN A 211 5.70 0.42 -17.73
N ASN A 212 6.76 -0.38 -17.93
CA ASN A 212 8.12 0.14 -17.91
C ASN A 212 8.52 0.65 -19.30
N VAL A 213 8.76 1.95 -19.42
CA VAL A 213 9.30 2.54 -20.64
C VAL A 213 10.82 2.38 -20.65
N ILE A 214 11.36 1.78 -21.73
CA ILE A 214 12.79 1.66 -22.00
C ILE A 214 13.12 2.62 -23.16
N LEU A 215 13.99 3.60 -22.89
CA LEU A 215 14.47 4.55 -23.87
C LEU A 215 15.80 4.07 -24.45
N ALA A 216 16.00 4.31 -25.75
CA ALA A 216 17.29 4.14 -26.40
C ALA A 216 18.31 5.17 -25.86
N ASP A 217 19.61 4.87 -25.98
CA ASP A 217 20.67 5.70 -25.42
C ASP A 217 20.68 7.13 -25.99
N ASP A 218 20.38 7.30 -27.28
CA ASP A 218 20.28 8.63 -27.91
C ASP A 218 19.11 9.45 -27.35
N LEU A 219 17.96 8.81 -27.08
CA LEU A 219 16.82 9.44 -26.43
C LEU A 219 17.11 9.79 -24.97
N VAL A 220 17.85 8.95 -24.24
CA VAL A 220 18.32 9.29 -22.89
C VAL A 220 19.23 10.51 -22.92
N SER A 221 20.18 10.57 -23.87
CA SER A 221 21.06 11.74 -24.04
C SER A 221 20.28 13.00 -24.40
N LYS A 222 19.30 12.93 -25.31
CA LYS A 222 18.39 14.04 -25.64
C LYS A 222 17.58 14.48 -24.43
N PHE A 223 17.02 13.54 -23.66
CA PHE A 223 16.30 13.84 -22.42
C PHE A 223 17.16 14.68 -21.47
N VAL A 224 18.40 14.24 -21.21
CA VAL A 224 19.33 14.95 -20.32
C VAL A 224 19.67 16.34 -20.88
N ALA A 225 19.99 16.45 -22.17
CA ALA A 225 20.32 17.73 -22.80
C ALA A 225 19.14 18.72 -22.71
N THR A 226 17.93 18.28 -23.06
CA THR A 226 16.72 19.11 -22.99
C THR A 226 16.37 19.50 -21.55
N ALA A 227 16.71 18.67 -20.55
CA ALA A 227 16.58 19.05 -19.15
C ALA A 227 17.55 20.18 -18.76
N TYR A 228 18.79 20.16 -19.25
CA TYR A 228 19.75 21.27 -19.10
C TYR A 228 19.30 22.54 -19.82
N ASP A 229 18.79 22.42 -21.05
CA ASP A 229 18.28 23.56 -21.81
C ASP A 229 17.12 24.27 -21.08
N ARG A 230 16.34 23.51 -20.31
CA ARG A 230 15.23 24.04 -19.52
C ARG A 230 15.69 24.73 -18.24
N ASP A 231 16.56 24.08 -17.47
CA ASP A 231 17.12 24.61 -16.23
C ASP A 231 18.38 23.83 -15.85
N GLU A 232 19.47 24.54 -15.51
CA GLU A 232 20.76 23.92 -15.18
C GLU A 232 20.67 22.95 -13.99
N ASN A 233 19.87 23.30 -12.97
CA ASN A 233 19.72 22.52 -11.75
C ASN A 233 18.83 21.27 -11.98
N LEU A 234 17.77 21.39 -12.77
CA LEU A 234 16.98 20.27 -13.28
C LEU A 234 17.84 19.34 -14.14
N GLY A 235 18.65 19.90 -15.04
CA GLY A 235 19.60 19.16 -15.87
C GLY A 235 20.56 18.33 -15.02
N LEU A 236 21.15 18.93 -13.99
CA LEU A 236 22.04 18.22 -13.06
C LEU A 236 21.34 17.11 -12.27
N PHE A 237 20.08 17.34 -11.86
CA PHE A 237 19.25 16.33 -11.22
C PHE A 237 18.98 15.15 -12.17
N VAL A 238 18.54 15.44 -13.40
CA VAL A 238 18.20 14.45 -14.44
C VAL A 238 19.43 13.67 -14.92
N ASP A 239 20.58 14.32 -15.14
CA ASP A 239 21.86 13.68 -15.51
C ASP A 239 22.28 12.68 -14.42
N THR A 240 22.16 13.09 -13.15
CA THR A 240 22.42 12.19 -12.01
C THR A 240 21.53 10.95 -12.05
N LEU A 241 20.23 11.10 -12.37
CA LEU A 241 19.30 9.97 -12.49
C LEU A 241 19.63 9.06 -13.70
N ALA A 242 19.98 9.66 -14.84
CA ALA A 242 20.30 8.94 -16.07
C ALA A 242 21.60 8.11 -15.96
N VAL A 243 22.64 8.67 -15.34
CA VAL A 243 23.93 8.00 -15.15
C VAL A 243 23.83 6.90 -14.09
N THR A 244 23.19 7.18 -12.96
CA THR A 244 23.19 6.24 -11.82
C THR A 244 22.04 5.23 -11.84
N GLY A 245 20.96 5.54 -12.57
CA GLY A 245 19.70 4.79 -12.48
C GLY A 245 19.03 4.85 -11.10
N THR A 246 19.44 5.78 -10.21
CA THR A 246 18.87 5.90 -8.87
C THR A 246 17.42 6.38 -8.90
N ARG A 247 16.69 6.25 -7.79
CA ARG A 247 15.33 6.82 -7.68
C ARG A 247 15.42 8.33 -7.42
N PRO A 248 14.49 9.16 -7.91
CA PRO A 248 14.46 10.60 -7.61
C PRO A 248 14.59 10.91 -6.12
N SER A 249 13.80 10.21 -5.29
CA SER A 249 13.88 10.36 -3.83
C SER A 249 15.22 9.98 -3.19
N GLN A 250 16.10 9.22 -3.85
CA GLN A 250 17.45 8.91 -3.36
C GLN A 250 18.42 10.02 -3.77
N ALA A 251 18.37 10.47 -5.03
CA ALA A 251 19.16 11.61 -5.51
C ALA A 251 18.88 12.88 -4.70
N ALA A 252 17.60 13.16 -4.43
CA ALA A 252 17.13 14.30 -3.63
C ALA A 252 17.69 14.35 -2.19
N ARG A 253 18.18 13.23 -1.65
CA ARG A 253 18.75 13.13 -0.30
C ARG A 253 20.28 13.09 -0.29
N LEU A 254 20.93 13.21 -1.45
CA LEU A 254 22.37 13.31 -1.51
C LEU A 254 22.82 14.62 -0.87
N THR A 255 23.89 14.54 -0.10
CA THR A 255 24.60 15.68 0.46
C THR A 255 25.94 15.84 -0.25
N ILE A 256 26.56 17.02 -0.16
CA ILE A 256 27.83 17.27 -0.84
C ILE A 256 28.92 16.26 -0.46
N ARG A 257 28.99 15.85 0.81
CA ARG A 257 29.90 14.80 1.28
C ARG A 257 29.70 13.42 0.64
N ASP A 258 28.56 13.19 -0.01
CA ASP A 258 28.29 11.93 -0.70
C ASP A 258 28.96 11.87 -2.09
N LEU A 259 29.52 12.98 -2.58
CA LEU A 259 30.32 13.02 -3.80
C LEU A 259 31.78 12.66 -3.51
N ILE A 260 32.24 11.56 -4.13
CA ILE A 260 33.65 11.17 -4.15
C ILE A 260 34.21 11.59 -5.51
N ALA A 261 34.81 12.78 -5.56
CA ALA A 261 35.33 13.40 -6.79
C ALA A 261 36.73 12.89 -7.18
N HIS A 262 36.88 11.57 -7.36
CA HIS A 262 38.11 10.99 -7.90
C HIS A 262 38.26 11.32 -9.40
N LYS A 263 39.48 11.60 -9.86
CA LYS A 263 39.73 12.04 -11.25
C LYS A 263 39.28 11.01 -12.30
N THR A 264 39.48 9.72 -12.03
CA THR A 264 39.20 8.62 -12.98
C THR A 264 38.10 7.68 -12.52
N GLU A 265 37.79 7.66 -11.22
CA GLU A 265 36.83 6.71 -10.63
C GLU A 265 35.83 7.42 -9.69
N PRO A 266 35.18 8.51 -10.13
CA PRO A 266 34.30 9.23 -9.25
C PRO A 266 33.05 8.39 -8.91
N LYS A 267 32.55 8.58 -7.69
CA LYS A 267 31.41 7.81 -7.17
C LYS A 267 30.47 8.71 -6.41
N LEU A 268 29.21 8.31 -6.35
CA LEU A 268 28.22 8.82 -5.41
C LEU A 268 27.96 7.77 -4.33
N MET A 269 28.07 8.19 -3.07
CA MET A 269 27.66 7.41 -1.91
C MET A 269 26.13 7.53 -1.75
N MET A 270 25.42 6.86 -2.65
CA MET A 270 23.98 6.92 -2.79
C MET A 270 23.27 6.41 -1.54
N VAL A 271 22.29 7.16 -1.05
CA VAL A 271 21.44 6.70 0.06
C VAL A 271 20.52 5.58 -0.38
N LYS A 272 20.34 4.54 0.44
CA LYS A 272 19.39 3.47 0.16
C LYS A 272 17.94 3.97 0.19
N SER A 273 17.10 3.30 -0.59
CA SER A 273 15.67 3.53 -0.63
C SER A 273 14.99 2.99 0.62
N GLY A 274 14.01 3.73 1.13
CA GLY A 274 13.06 3.21 2.10
C GLY A 274 12.05 2.19 1.53
N LYS A 275 12.14 1.81 0.25
CA LYS A 275 11.31 0.77 -0.39
C LYS A 275 11.92 -0.63 -0.17
N GLY A 276 11.09 -1.67 -0.19
CA GLY A 276 11.54 -3.08 -0.15
C GLY A 276 11.83 -3.61 1.26
N GLY A 277 10.82 -3.61 2.13
CA GLY A 277 10.72 -4.50 3.31
C GLY A 277 11.88 -4.47 4.31
N GLY A 278 11.77 -3.62 5.32
CA GLY A 278 12.57 -3.72 6.55
C GLY A 278 11.81 -3.03 7.68
N ARG A 279 11.82 -3.61 8.89
CA ARG A 279 11.10 -3.04 10.05
C ARG A 279 11.56 -1.62 10.40
N ASN A 280 12.78 -1.24 10.01
CA ASN A 280 13.34 0.08 10.29
C ASN A 280 13.65 0.88 9.01
N ARG A 281 12.60 1.48 8.43
CA ARG A 281 12.69 2.30 7.20
C ARG A 281 13.58 3.54 7.38
N ILE A 282 13.63 4.09 8.59
CA ILE A 282 14.44 5.26 8.94
C ILE A 282 15.92 4.90 8.85
N ARG A 283 16.34 3.82 9.51
CA ARG A 283 17.73 3.33 9.45
C ARG A 283 18.16 3.01 8.01
N LYS A 284 17.30 2.35 7.23
CA LYS A 284 17.62 2.04 5.84
C LYS A 284 17.86 3.29 4.99
N LYS A 285 17.19 4.42 5.27
CA LYS A 285 17.37 5.66 4.49
C LYS A 285 18.69 6.38 4.76
N VAL A 286 19.39 6.07 5.84
CA VAL A 286 20.72 6.65 6.15
C VAL A 286 21.89 5.81 5.65
N GLU A 287 21.65 4.51 5.40
CA GLU A 287 22.63 3.61 4.80
C GLU A 287 23.01 4.08 3.39
N ARG A 288 24.31 4.03 3.10
CA ARG A 288 24.87 4.41 1.80
C ARG A 288 25.36 3.18 1.05
N TYR A 289 25.41 3.28 -0.27
CA TYR A 289 26.05 2.32 -1.15
C TYR A 289 26.75 3.07 -2.28
N SER A 290 27.85 2.51 -2.78
CA SER A 290 28.66 3.17 -3.80
C SER A 290 28.05 2.96 -5.19
N VAL A 291 27.94 4.04 -5.97
CA VAL A 291 27.52 4.03 -7.37
C VAL A 291 28.53 4.82 -8.20
N PRO A 292 29.17 4.20 -9.21
CA PRO A 292 30.05 4.92 -10.13
C PRO A 292 29.30 6.02 -10.90
N VAL A 293 29.98 7.13 -11.17
CA VAL A 293 29.52 8.19 -12.08
C VAL A 293 30.60 8.50 -13.10
N THR A 294 30.24 9.23 -14.16
CA THR A 294 31.23 9.66 -15.15
C THR A 294 32.09 10.82 -14.60
N PRO A 295 33.36 10.96 -15.05
CA PRO A 295 34.16 12.14 -14.74
C PRO A 295 33.49 13.46 -15.12
N ALA A 296 32.77 13.49 -16.24
CA ALA A 296 32.02 14.66 -16.69
C ALA A 296 30.92 15.06 -15.69
N LEU A 297 30.10 14.11 -15.25
CA LEU A 297 29.05 14.39 -14.26
C LEU A 297 29.66 14.79 -12.91
N ALA A 298 30.71 14.10 -12.46
CA ALA A 298 31.40 14.43 -11.22
C ALA A 298 31.94 15.88 -11.23
N ALA A 299 32.52 16.32 -12.35
CA ALA A 299 33.00 17.69 -12.50
C ALA A 299 31.85 18.73 -12.40
N LYS A 300 30.70 18.47 -13.04
CA LYS A 300 29.51 19.34 -12.90
C LYS A 300 29.03 19.41 -11.45
N LEU A 301 28.92 18.25 -10.77
CA LEU A 301 28.52 18.18 -9.36
C LEU A 301 29.51 18.89 -8.43
N SER A 302 30.82 18.75 -8.67
CA SER A 302 31.85 19.46 -7.92
C SER A 302 31.72 20.98 -8.07
N ARG A 303 31.47 21.48 -9.30
CA ARG A 303 31.22 22.91 -9.52
C ARG A 303 30.00 23.41 -8.76
N ALA A 304 28.89 22.66 -8.79
CA ALA A 304 27.67 22.99 -8.04
C ALA A 304 27.83 22.91 -6.51
N ALA A 305 28.91 22.31 -6.00
CA ALA A 305 29.20 22.17 -4.58
C ALA A 305 30.16 23.25 -4.03
N VAL A 306 30.80 24.06 -4.88
CA VAL A 306 31.80 25.05 -4.46
C VAL A 306 31.20 26.03 -3.44
N GLY A 307 31.91 26.26 -2.34
CA GLY A 307 31.53 27.22 -1.30
C GLY A 307 30.37 26.77 -0.40
N ARG A 308 29.86 25.54 -0.55
CA ARG A 308 28.71 25.03 0.21
C ARG A 308 29.15 24.01 1.27
N SER A 309 28.40 23.92 2.37
CA SER A 309 28.70 22.99 3.48
C SER A 309 28.65 21.51 3.03
N PRO A 310 29.54 20.63 3.52
CA PRO A 310 29.50 19.19 3.20
C PRO A 310 28.16 18.50 3.51
N ASN A 311 27.39 19.02 4.46
CA ASN A 311 26.06 18.49 4.82
C ASN A 311 24.91 19.13 4.04
N ALA A 312 25.17 20.13 3.19
CA ALA A 312 24.14 20.73 2.35
C ALA A 312 23.68 19.75 1.25
N PRO A 313 22.44 19.87 0.74
CA PRO A 313 21.95 19.05 -0.36
C PRO A 313 22.86 19.17 -1.59
N LEU A 314 23.29 18.06 -2.18
CA LEU A 314 24.15 18.11 -3.37
C LEU A 314 23.39 18.70 -4.57
N LEU A 315 22.13 18.28 -4.71
CA LEU A 315 21.22 18.69 -5.77
C LEU A 315 20.14 19.59 -5.16
N VAL A 316 19.93 20.75 -5.74
CA VAL A 316 18.91 21.74 -5.34
C VAL A 316 18.13 22.20 -6.56
N GLN A 317 16.96 22.76 -6.35
CA GLN A 317 16.16 23.47 -7.36
C GLN A 317 16.80 24.83 -7.68
N SER A 318 16.33 25.51 -8.73
CA SER A 318 16.83 26.84 -9.15
C SER A 318 16.66 27.92 -8.09
N ASP A 319 15.67 27.78 -7.21
CA ASP A 319 15.42 28.64 -6.06
C ASP A 319 16.28 28.28 -4.82
N GLY A 320 17.17 27.28 -4.95
CA GLY A 320 18.03 26.79 -3.88
C GLY A 320 17.36 25.81 -2.90
N GLN A 321 16.06 25.54 -3.04
CA GLN A 321 15.36 24.58 -2.20
C GLN A 321 15.77 23.14 -2.52
N PRO A 322 15.74 22.22 -1.55
CA PRO A 322 16.00 20.81 -1.81
C PRO A 322 14.93 20.21 -2.74
N TRP A 323 15.32 19.22 -3.53
CA TRP A 323 14.36 18.35 -4.21
C TRP A 323 13.64 17.45 -3.18
N GLY A 324 12.39 17.12 -3.45
CA GLY A 324 11.58 16.15 -2.73
C GLY A 324 10.66 16.76 -1.68
N ARG A 325 10.19 15.89 -0.79
CA ARG A 325 9.09 16.19 0.14
C ARG A 325 9.60 16.95 1.36
N ASP A 326 9.54 18.27 1.29
CA ASP A 326 9.33 19.14 2.46
C ASP A 326 7.87 19.61 2.52
N GLY A 327 7.33 19.81 3.73
CA GLY A 327 6.02 20.45 3.92
C GLY A 327 4.78 19.70 3.41
N GLY A 328 4.85 18.37 3.18
CA GLY A 328 3.68 17.55 2.84
C GLY A 328 3.36 17.40 1.34
N LYS A 329 4.19 17.96 0.44
CA LYS A 329 4.06 17.78 -1.01
C LYS A 329 4.35 16.34 -1.47
N ASP A 330 3.87 15.94 -2.65
CA ASP A 330 4.22 14.63 -3.22
C ASP A 330 5.70 14.61 -3.64
N ALA A 331 6.33 13.43 -3.59
CA ALA A 331 7.78 13.29 -3.83
C ALA A 331 8.24 13.54 -5.29
N SER A 332 7.34 14.06 -6.12
CA SER A 332 7.57 14.41 -7.52
C SER A 332 6.98 15.76 -7.91
N SER A 333 6.31 16.48 -7.00
CA SER A 333 5.60 17.72 -7.35
C SER A 333 6.52 18.85 -7.79
N ASP A 334 7.79 18.75 -7.43
CA ASP A 334 8.87 19.70 -7.71
C ASP A 334 9.48 19.55 -9.11
N TYR A 335 9.44 18.36 -9.72
CA TYR A 335 9.99 18.15 -11.07
C TYR A 335 8.98 17.64 -12.09
N ARG A 336 7.78 17.21 -11.68
CA ARG A 336 6.87 16.48 -12.58
C ARG A 336 6.51 17.28 -13.83
N ASP A 337 6.15 18.55 -13.67
CA ASP A 337 5.67 19.36 -14.80
C ASP A 337 6.83 19.73 -15.74
N ASP A 338 8.01 20.03 -15.19
CA ASP A 338 9.21 20.24 -16.00
C ASP A 338 9.60 18.99 -16.80
N ILE A 339 9.52 17.82 -16.18
CA ILE A 339 9.77 16.55 -16.87
C ILE A 339 8.75 16.31 -17.99
N ARG A 340 7.48 16.68 -17.81
CA ARG A 340 6.47 16.56 -18.87
C ARG A 340 6.82 17.43 -20.06
N GLU A 341 7.30 18.66 -19.83
CA GLU A 341 7.75 19.55 -20.91
C GLU A 341 9.02 19.03 -21.59
N VAL A 342 10.00 18.51 -20.83
CA VAL A 342 11.20 17.87 -21.40
C VAL A 342 10.83 16.68 -22.29
N VAL A 343 9.95 15.80 -21.80
CA VAL A 343 9.47 14.62 -22.54
C VAL A 343 8.75 15.03 -23.83
N LYS A 344 7.90 16.05 -23.76
CA LYS A 344 7.20 16.60 -24.94
C LYS A 344 8.18 17.20 -25.95
N ALA A 345 9.19 17.93 -25.48
CA ALA A 345 10.20 18.56 -26.34
C ALA A 345 11.07 17.54 -27.09
N ILE A 346 11.29 16.35 -26.55
CA ILE A 346 11.97 15.25 -27.25
C ILE A 346 11.03 14.37 -28.09
N GLY A 347 9.76 14.77 -28.27
CA GLY A 347 8.80 14.11 -29.14
C GLY A 347 8.16 12.84 -28.57
N LEU A 348 8.16 12.67 -27.25
CA LEU A 348 7.57 11.51 -26.56
C LEU A 348 6.28 11.90 -25.79
N ASP A 349 5.45 10.92 -25.47
CA ASP A 349 4.20 11.16 -24.72
C ASP A 349 4.47 11.34 -23.20
N PRO A 350 4.18 12.53 -22.62
CA PRO A 350 4.35 12.78 -21.18
C PRO A 350 3.33 12.06 -20.28
N LEU A 351 2.37 11.34 -20.83
CA LEU A 351 1.49 10.41 -20.10
C LEU A 351 2.12 9.01 -19.95
N GLU A 352 3.00 8.62 -20.87
CA GLU A 352 3.68 7.32 -20.85
C GLU A 352 5.09 7.44 -20.26
N VAL A 353 5.86 8.43 -20.70
CA VAL A 353 7.26 8.60 -20.32
C VAL A 353 7.37 9.53 -19.12
N THR A 354 7.97 9.00 -18.06
CA THR A 354 8.29 9.77 -16.85
C THR A 354 9.79 9.70 -16.59
N VAL A 355 10.28 10.48 -15.62
CA VAL A 355 11.69 10.42 -15.18
C VAL A 355 12.12 8.99 -14.77
N TYR A 356 11.17 8.11 -14.42
CA TYR A 356 11.46 6.72 -14.06
C TYR A 356 11.94 5.87 -15.25
N ALA A 357 11.64 6.30 -16.48
CA ALA A 357 12.16 5.67 -17.70
C ALA A 357 13.70 5.66 -17.72
N LEU A 358 14.37 6.69 -17.18
CA LEU A 358 15.83 6.74 -17.08
C LEU A 358 16.39 5.59 -16.25
N ARG A 359 15.72 5.25 -15.14
CA ARG A 359 16.09 4.13 -14.30
C ARG A 359 15.86 2.79 -15.00
N HIS A 360 14.71 2.63 -15.66
CA HIS A 360 14.41 1.40 -16.39
C HIS A 360 15.43 1.18 -17.52
N SER A 361 15.73 2.23 -18.28
CA SER A 361 16.71 2.24 -19.36
C SER A 361 18.12 1.91 -18.86
N SER A 362 18.54 2.48 -17.71
CA SER A 362 19.84 2.17 -17.12
C SER A 362 19.98 0.69 -16.72
N ILE A 363 18.94 0.10 -16.12
CA ILE A 363 18.93 -1.34 -15.77
C ILE A 363 19.04 -2.19 -17.03
N VAL A 364 18.18 -1.97 -18.03
CA VAL A 364 18.17 -2.76 -19.26
C VAL A 364 19.48 -2.62 -20.03
N ARG A 365 20.01 -1.39 -20.17
CA ARG A 365 21.31 -1.14 -20.79
C ARG A 365 22.45 -1.89 -20.11
N GLN A 366 22.53 -1.87 -18.79
CA GLN A 366 23.59 -2.59 -18.08
C GLN A 366 23.47 -4.11 -18.30
N LEU A 367 22.26 -4.65 -18.32
CA LEU A 367 22.02 -6.07 -18.60
C LEU A 367 22.42 -6.44 -20.04
N LEU A 368 22.04 -5.63 -21.04
CA LEU A 368 22.44 -5.82 -22.44
C LEU A 368 23.97 -5.71 -22.64
N LYS A 369 24.64 -4.93 -21.81
CA LYS A 369 26.11 -4.82 -21.77
C LYS A 369 26.79 -5.91 -20.91
N ASN A 370 26.06 -6.95 -20.51
CA ASN A 370 26.56 -8.09 -19.73
C ASN A 370 27.11 -7.72 -18.34
N VAL A 371 26.65 -6.62 -17.75
CA VAL A 371 26.96 -6.34 -16.34
C VAL A 371 26.27 -7.40 -15.48
N PRO A 372 26.99 -8.09 -14.57
CA PRO A 372 26.39 -9.16 -13.77
C PRO A 372 25.14 -8.69 -13.02
N VAL A 373 24.04 -9.44 -13.10
CA VAL A 373 22.74 -9.04 -12.53
C VAL A 373 22.83 -8.67 -11.04
N ARG A 374 23.72 -9.33 -10.28
CA ARG A 374 23.99 -9.02 -8.88
C ARG A 374 24.58 -7.63 -8.67
N VAL A 375 25.44 -7.18 -9.59
CA VAL A 375 26.04 -5.83 -9.60
C VAL A 375 24.97 -4.82 -9.98
N VAL A 376 24.19 -5.07 -11.03
CA VAL A 376 23.05 -4.21 -11.44
C VAL A 376 22.06 -4.03 -10.27
N ALA A 377 21.74 -5.11 -9.57
CA ALA A 377 20.87 -5.08 -8.39
C ALA A 377 21.45 -4.21 -7.25
N ALA A 378 22.76 -4.32 -7.00
CA ALA A 378 23.46 -3.53 -5.99
C ALA A 378 23.45 -2.04 -6.32
N THR A 379 23.87 -1.68 -7.54
CA THR A 379 24.00 -0.29 -8.00
C THR A 379 22.67 0.41 -8.21
N HIS A 380 21.58 -0.34 -8.42
CA HIS A 380 20.23 0.23 -8.51
C HIS A 380 19.45 0.14 -7.20
N ASN A 381 20.02 -0.43 -6.13
CA ASN A 381 19.32 -0.68 -4.87
C ASN A 381 17.95 -1.36 -5.07
N THR A 382 18.00 -2.55 -5.68
CA THR A 382 16.88 -3.46 -5.94
C THR A 382 17.33 -4.91 -5.72
N SER A 383 16.41 -5.88 -5.74
CA SER A 383 16.77 -7.31 -5.69
C SER A 383 16.91 -7.90 -7.10
N VAL A 384 17.66 -9.01 -7.21
CA VAL A 384 17.76 -9.81 -8.44
C VAL A 384 16.37 -10.31 -8.86
N ALA A 385 15.60 -10.87 -7.92
CA ALA A 385 14.23 -11.30 -8.19
C ALA A 385 13.32 -10.19 -8.74
N GLU A 386 13.49 -8.94 -8.27
CA GLU A 386 12.74 -7.81 -8.81
C GLU A 386 13.21 -7.44 -10.22
N ILE A 387 14.50 -7.60 -10.52
CA ILE A 387 15.02 -7.40 -11.88
C ILE A 387 14.46 -8.44 -12.82
N GLU A 388 14.55 -9.72 -12.47
CA GLU A 388 14.06 -10.84 -13.29
C GLU A 388 12.54 -10.71 -13.56
N ARG A 389 11.76 -10.44 -12.51
CA ARG A 389 10.31 -10.25 -12.62
C ARG A 389 9.91 -9.11 -13.56
N THR A 390 10.74 -8.07 -13.66
CA THR A 390 10.34 -6.78 -14.24
C THR A 390 10.98 -6.51 -15.61
N TYR A 391 12.23 -6.95 -15.81
CA TYR A 391 13.04 -6.57 -16.97
C TYR A 391 13.47 -7.74 -17.86
N SER A 392 13.28 -9.00 -17.46
CA SER A 392 13.70 -10.15 -18.28
C SER A 392 13.15 -10.09 -19.70
N LYS A 393 11.91 -9.63 -19.89
CA LYS A 393 11.27 -9.50 -21.20
C LYS A 393 11.99 -8.56 -22.19
N TYR A 394 12.85 -7.67 -21.71
CA TYR A 394 13.59 -6.72 -22.57
C TYR A 394 14.99 -7.21 -22.96
N ILE A 395 15.41 -8.38 -22.48
CA ILE A 395 16.75 -8.93 -22.75
C ILE A 395 16.71 -10.35 -23.34
N THR A 396 15.54 -10.97 -23.44
CA THR A 396 15.36 -12.34 -23.94
C THR A 396 15.84 -12.52 -25.38
N GLU A 397 15.69 -11.50 -26.24
CA GLU A 397 16.18 -11.54 -27.63
C GLU A 397 17.71 -11.40 -27.74
N HIS A 398 18.37 -10.95 -26.67
CA HIS A 398 19.84 -10.87 -26.60
C HIS A 398 20.50 -12.17 -26.09
N SER A 399 19.69 -13.17 -25.73
CA SER A 399 20.17 -14.42 -25.13
C SER A 399 21.02 -15.26 -26.08
N ASP A 400 20.69 -15.35 -27.37
CA ASP A 400 21.42 -16.18 -28.33
C ASP A 400 22.87 -15.71 -28.51
N ALA A 401 23.11 -14.41 -28.74
CA ALA A 401 24.46 -13.86 -28.89
C ALA A 401 25.32 -14.02 -27.62
N VAL A 402 24.70 -13.99 -26.44
CA VAL A 402 25.38 -14.20 -25.15
C VAL A 402 25.69 -15.68 -24.94
N SER A 403 24.69 -16.55 -25.14
CA SER A 403 24.83 -18.00 -25.02
C SER A 403 25.83 -18.58 -26.00
N ARG A 404 25.89 -18.06 -27.24
CA ARG A 404 26.87 -18.48 -28.25
C ARG A 404 28.32 -18.28 -27.82
N ARG A 405 28.63 -17.20 -27.08
CA ARG A 405 30.00 -16.96 -26.56
C ARG A 405 30.44 -18.00 -25.53
N ALA A 406 29.49 -18.69 -24.91
CA ALA A 406 29.77 -19.73 -23.94
C ALA A 406 29.79 -21.14 -24.57
N LEU A 407 29.51 -21.27 -25.86
CA LEU A 407 29.60 -22.55 -26.55
C LEU A 407 31.07 -22.96 -26.68
N LEU A 408 31.35 -24.21 -26.33
CA LEU A 408 32.65 -24.80 -26.57
C LEU A 408 32.76 -25.12 -28.06
N HIS A 409 33.81 -24.59 -28.69
CA HIS A 409 34.24 -25.05 -30.01
C HIS A 409 35.24 -26.19 -29.81
N HIS A 410 34.92 -27.36 -30.34
CA HIS A 410 35.87 -28.44 -30.47
C HIS A 410 36.40 -28.37 -31.89
N ASP A 411 37.69 -28.06 -32.05
CA ASP A 411 38.33 -28.19 -33.36
C ASP A 411 38.19 -29.63 -33.83
N ALA A 412 37.80 -29.83 -35.09
CA ALA A 412 37.94 -31.14 -35.71
C ALA A 412 39.43 -31.48 -35.66
N ALA A 413 39.76 -32.66 -35.09
CA ALA A 413 41.13 -33.15 -35.09
C ALA A 413 41.69 -33.01 -36.52
N PRO A 414 42.89 -32.43 -36.70
CA PRO A 414 43.48 -32.37 -38.03
C PRO A 414 43.53 -33.80 -38.59
N PRO A 415 43.18 -34.01 -39.88
CA PRO A 415 43.36 -35.33 -40.48
C PRO A 415 44.81 -35.74 -40.25
N SER A 416 45.00 -36.94 -39.70
CA SER A 416 46.34 -37.43 -39.38
C SER A 416 47.16 -37.51 -40.67
N ASP A 417 48.16 -36.62 -40.82
CA ASP A 417 49.19 -36.71 -41.84
C ASP A 417 50.13 -37.89 -41.51
N ASN A 418 49.63 -39.11 -41.73
CA ASN A 418 50.42 -40.33 -41.71
C ASN A 418 50.58 -40.86 -43.14
N VAL A 419 51.15 -40.05 -44.03
CA VAL A 419 51.70 -40.54 -45.31
C VAL A 419 53.22 -40.38 -45.27
N ILE A 420 53.91 -41.43 -44.84
CA ILE A 420 55.36 -41.56 -44.98
C ILE A 420 55.63 -42.04 -46.42
N ALA A 421 56.34 -41.24 -47.20
CA ALA A 421 56.89 -41.69 -48.48
C ALA A 421 58.04 -42.67 -48.20
N ILE A 422 57.83 -43.95 -48.52
CA ILE A 422 58.90 -44.95 -48.56
C ILE A 422 59.53 -44.87 -49.95
N GLY A 423 60.73 -44.31 -50.01
CA GLY A 423 61.60 -44.44 -51.18
C GLY A 423 62.11 -45.88 -51.29
N ALA A 424 62.09 -46.43 -52.51
CA ALA A 424 62.82 -47.64 -52.86
C ALA A 424 63.61 -47.37 -54.13
N GLN A 425 64.93 -47.24 -53.91
CA GLN A 425 66.11 -47.60 -54.70
C GLN A 425 66.08 -47.50 -56.22
#